data_AF-B2C9B0-F1
#
_entry.id   AF-B2C9B0-F1
#
_cell.length_a   1.000
_cell.length_b   1.000
_cell.length_c   1.000
_cell.angle_alpha   90.00
_cell.angle_beta   90.00
_cell.angle_gamma   90.00
#
_symmetry.space_group_name_H-M   'P 1'
#
loop_
_entity.id
_entity.type
_entity.pdbx_description
1 polymer ?
#
loop_
_entity_poly.entity_id
_entity_poly.type
_entity_poly.pdbx_seq_one_letter_code
_entity_poly.pdbx_strand_id
1 'polypeptide(L)' 'EILEGLKAKNLDDYLNGPFTVVVKESCDGMGDVSEKHGSGPAVPEK' A
#
# COMPACT_ATOMS: atom_id res chain seq x y z
N GLU A 1 2.26 14.30 -9.15
CA GLU A 1 3.11 13.16 -9.61
C GLU A 1 4.60 13.49 -9.49
N ILE A 2 5.53 12.56 -9.81
CA ILE A 2 6.99 12.78 -9.68
C ILE A 2 7.47 13.94 -10.58
N LEU A 3 7.18 13.91 -11.88
CA LEU A 3 7.64 14.94 -12.84
C LEU A 3 7.11 16.34 -12.50
N GLU A 4 5.83 16.41 -12.13
CA GLU A 4 5.22 17.66 -11.64
C GLU A 4 5.93 18.19 -10.38
N GLY A 5 6.30 17.29 -9.45
CA GLY A 5 7.06 17.62 -8.25
C GLY A 5 8.48 18.13 -8.56
N LEU A 6 9.15 17.55 -9.56
CA LEU A 6 10.46 18.02 -10.04
C LEU A 6 10.37 19.43 -10.61
N LYS A 7 9.41 19.66 -11.53
CA LYS A 7 9.13 20.97 -12.10
C LYS A 7 8.79 22.03 -11.04
N ALA A 8 7.97 21.68 -10.05
CA ALA A 8 7.61 22.57 -8.93
C ALA A 8 8.82 22.93 -8.04
N LYS A 9 9.90 22.16 -8.10
CA LYS A 9 11.17 22.40 -7.40
C LYS A 9 12.26 22.99 -8.31
N ASN A 10 11.94 23.34 -9.56
CA ASN A 10 12.90 23.81 -10.58
C ASN A 10 14.02 22.79 -10.84
N LEU A 11 13.67 21.51 -10.83
CA LEU A 11 14.56 20.40 -11.18
C LEU A 11 14.27 19.91 -12.60
N ASP A 12 15.30 19.40 -13.26
CA ASP A 12 15.18 18.81 -14.59
C ASP A 12 14.40 17.47 -14.56
N ASP A 13 13.48 17.30 -15.51
CA ASP A 13 12.64 16.11 -15.59
C ASP A 13 13.40 14.86 -16.11
N TYR A 14 14.65 15.02 -16.55
CA TYR A 14 15.55 13.94 -16.98
C TYR A 14 16.55 13.51 -15.90
N LEU A 15 16.38 13.98 -14.65
CA LEU A 15 17.20 13.52 -13.52
C LEU A 15 17.00 12.02 -13.29
N ASN A 16 18.12 11.29 -13.27
CA ASN A 16 18.18 9.85 -13.03
C ASN A 16 18.96 9.50 -11.75
N GLY A 17 19.15 10.48 -10.86
CA GLY A 17 19.76 10.26 -9.55
C GLY A 17 18.91 9.33 -8.68
N PRO A 18 19.49 8.75 -7.62
CA PRO A 18 18.75 7.86 -6.72
C PRO A 18 17.65 8.65 -6.00
N PHE A 19 16.42 8.12 -6.04
CA PHE A 19 15.31 8.61 -5.25
C PHE A 19 15.10 7.70 -4.05
N THR A 20 14.96 8.27 -2.86
CA THR A 20 14.47 7.53 -1.69
C THR A 20 12.95 7.60 -1.70
N VAL A 21 12.30 6.45 -1.93
CA VAL A 21 10.85 6.33 -1.89
C VAL A 21 10.45 5.73 -0.56
N VAL A 22 9.66 6.46 0.22
CA VAL A 22 9.09 5.96 1.48
C VAL A 22 7.71 5.41 1.17
N VAL A 23 7.55 4.09 1.33
CA VAL A 23 6.27 3.40 1.13
C VAL A 23 5.62 3.19 2.49
N LYS A 24 4.40 3.71 2.67
CA LYS A 24 3.60 3.39 3.84
C LYS A 24 2.91 2.06 3.61
N GLU A 25 3.29 1.04 4.37
CA GLU A 25 2.54 -0.22 4.39
C GLU A 25 1.30 -0.09 5.27
N SER A 26 0.20 -0.71 4.83
CA SER A 26 -1.03 -0.77 5.61
C SER A 26 -1.71 -2.13 5.44
N CYS A 27 -2.16 -2.69 6.55
CA CYS A 27 -3.01 -3.87 6.62
C CYS A 27 -4.19 -3.52 7.53
N ASP A 28 -5.40 -3.81 7.08
CA ASP A 28 -6.62 -3.55 7.84
C ASP A 28 -7.34 -4.88 8.12
N GLY A 29 -7.75 -5.05 9.37
CA GLY A 29 -8.52 -6.21 9.80
C GLY A 29 -10.00 -5.91 9.60
N MET A 30 -10.70 -6.77 8.87
CA MET A 30 -12.16 -6.74 8.87
C MET A 30 -12.69 -7.44 10.13
N GLY A 31 -13.93 -7.14 10.48
CA GLY A 31 -14.71 -7.83 11.51
C GLY A 31 -16.01 -8.35 10.89
N ASP A 32 -16.75 -9.17 11.64
CA ASP A 32 -18.02 -9.78 11.21
C ASP A 32 -17.89 -10.71 9.98
N VAL A 33 -16.74 -11.37 9.83
CA VAL A 33 -16.51 -12.35 8.77
C VAL A 33 -17.00 -13.73 9.24
N SER A 34 -18.28 -14.02 9.04
CA SER A 34 -18.88 -15.32 9.41
C SER A 34 -18.13 -16.55 8.88
N GLU A 35 -17.91 -17.53 9.77
CA GLU A 35 -17.38 -18.84 9.42
C GLU A 35 -18.38 -19.56 8.52
N LYS A 36 -17.88 -20.27 7.51
CA LYS A 36 -18.71 -21.10 6.63
C LYS A 36 -18.69 -22.54 7.10
N HIS A 37 -19.82 -23.23 6.95
CA HIS A 37 -19.89 -24.67 7.18
C HIS A 37 -18.87 -25.42 6.31
N GLY A 38 -18.20 -26.42 6.89
CA GLY A 38 -17.27 -27.29 6.17
C GLY A 38 -16.50 -28.22 7.10
N SER A 39 -15.67 -29.09 6.52
CA SER A 39 -14.82 -30.02 7.26
C SER A 39 -13.46 -29.43 7.67
N GLY A 40 -13.30 -28.11 7.52
CA GLY A 40 -12.09 -27.40 7.89
C GLY A 40 -11.96 -27.23 9.41
N PRO A 41 -10.80 -26.77 9.90
CA PRO A 41 -10.68 -26.37 11.30
C PRO A 41 -11.60 -25.16 11.56
N ALA A 42 -12.13 -25.07 12.78
CA ALA A 42 -12.85 -23.88 13.23
C ALA A 42 -11.93 -22.65 13.15
N VAL A 43 -12.44 -21.52 12.63
CA VAL A 43 -11.70 -20.29 12.37
C VAL A 43 -12.43 -19.08 12.98
N PRO A 44 -11.70 -18.10 13.57
CA PRO A 44 -12.34 -16.93 14.16
C PRO A 44 -13.12 -16.10 13.11
N GLU A 45 -14.32 -15.63 13.46
CA GLU A 45 -15.17 -14.80 12.59
C GLU A 45 -14.76 -13.31 12.52
N LYS A 46 -13.45 -13.06 12.57
CA LYS A 46 -12.88 -11.72 12.41
C LYS A 46 -12.68 -11.43 10.93
#